data_AF-A0A7X7W0H3-F1
#
_entry.id   AF-A0A7X7W0H3-F1
#
_cell.length_a   1.000
_cell.length_b   1.000
_cell.length_c   1.000
_cell.angle_alpha   90.00
_cell.angle_beta   90.00
_cell.angle_gamma   90.00
#
_symmetry.space_group_name_H-M   'P 1'
#
loop_
_entity.id
_entity.type
_entity.pdbx_description
1 polymer ?
#
loop_
_entity_poly.entity_id
_entity_poly.type
_entity_poly.pdbx_seq_one_letter_code
_entity_poly.pdbx_strand_id
1 'polypeptide(L)' 'SVYIYDNYPGGVGFSDKLYELHRELFETAAQMVESCGCSSGCPSCVGPLNEFTGTDDPKGLTLRLIKMIREES' A
#
# COMPACT_ATOMS: atom_id res chain seq x y z
N SER A 1 3.73 11.15 0.53
CA SER A 1 4.80 10.49 -0.25
C SER A 1 5.12 9.15 0.38
N VAL A 2 5.41 8.13 -0.44
CA VAL A 2 5.83 6.78 -0.02
C VAL A 2 7.20 6.52 -0.63
N TYR A 3 8.11 5.93 0.15
CA TYR A 3 9.47 5.63 -0.29
C TYR A 3 9.77 4.15 -0.10
N ILE A 4 10.34 3.52 -1.12
CA ILE A 4 10.80 2.13 -1.09
C ILE A 4 12.29 2.14 -1.43
N TYR A 5 13.09 1.44 -0.64
CA TYR A 5 14.54 1.35 -0.82
C TYR A 5 15.03 -0.07 -0.50
N ASP A 6 16.15 -0.46 -1.10
CA ASP A 6 16.79 -1.74 -0.86
C ASP A 6 17.56 -1.69 0.47
N ASN A 7 17.19 -2.53 1.43
CA ASN A 7 17.92 -2.66 2.70
C ASN A 7 19.16 -3.58 2.57
N TYR A 8 19.95 -3.36 1.53
CA TYR A 8 21.20 -4.08 1.27
C TYR A 8 22.33 -3.10 0.93
N PRO A 9 23.52 -3.24 1.53
CA PRO A 9 24.66 -2.36 1.21
C PRO A 9 25.00 -2.36 -0.28
N GLY A 10 24.97 -1.19 -0.91
CA GLY A 10 25.23 -1.03 -2.35
C GLY A 10 23.99 -1.14 -3.25
N GLY A 11 22.83 -1.53 -2.70
CA GLY A 11 21.61 -1.73 -3.47
C GLY A 11 21.68 -2.96 -4.39
N VAL A 12 20.53 -3.57 -4.66
CA VAL A 12 20.43 -4.71 -5.60
C VAL A 12 19.56 -4.38 -6.81
N GLY A 13 19.00 -3.17 -6.86
CA GLY A 13 18.25 -2.62 -7.99
C GLY A 13 16.74 -2.92 -7.93
N PHE A 14 16.20 -3.40 -6.80
CA PHE A 14 14.76 -3.67 -6.71
C PHE A 14 13.95 -2.39 -6.68
N SER A 15 14.44 -1.37 -5.99
CA SER A 15 13.77 -0.07 -5.90
C SER A 15 13.64 0.62 -7.25
N ASP A 16 14.64 0.52 -8.13
CA ASP A 16 14.56 1.04 -9.51
C ASP A 16 13.48 0.31 -10.31
N LYS A 17 13.47 -1.03 -10.23
CA LYS A 17 12.46 -1.82 -10.93
C LYS A 17 11.05 -1.59 -10.39
N LEU A 18 10.91 -1.44 -9.07
CA LEU A 18 9.64 -1.11 -8.43
C LEU A 18 9.16 0.30 -8.80
N TYR A 19 10.08 1.24 -9.03
CA TYR A 19 9.73 2.54 -9.56
C TYR A 19 9.16 2.43 -10.98
N GLU A 20 9.68 1.56 -11.84
CA GLU A 20 9.05 1.32 -13.15
C GLU A 20 7.67 0.67 -13.02
N LEU A 21 7.49 -0.23 -12.04
CA LEU A 21 6.26 -1.00 -11.81
C LEU A 21 5.28 -0.37 -10.83
N HIS A 22 5.53 0.86 -10.36
CA HIS A 22 4.80 1.44 -9.23
C HIS A 22 3.27 1.51 -9.47
N ARG A 23 2.84 1.78 -10.70
CA ARG A 23 1.41 1.79 -11.05
C ARG A 23 0.76 0.43 -10.84
N GLU A 24 1.38 -0.63 -11.35
CA GLU A 24 0.91 -2.02 -11.18
C GLU A 24 0.95 -2.45 -9.72
N LEU A 25 1.96 -2.01 -8.96
CA LEU A 25 2.08 -2.26 -7.53
C LEU A 25 0.86 -1.69 -6.77
N PHE A 26 0.50 -0.42 -7.00
CA PHE A 26 -0.64 0.19 -6.33
C PHE A 26 -1.98 -0.38 -6.81
N GLU A 27 -2.10 -0.80 -8.07
CA GLU A 27 -3.29 -1.48 -8.57
C GLU A 27 -3.48 -2.85 -7.91
N THR A 28 -2.41 -3.64 -7.82
CA THR A 28 -2.43 -4.94 -7.16
C THR A 28 -2.75 -4.79 -5.67
N ALA A 29 -2.19 -3.78 -5.00
CA ALA A 29 -2.51 -3.47 -3.61
C ALA A 29 -3.99 -3.10 -3.43
N ALA A 30 -4.57 -2.30 -4.32
CA ALA A 30 -6.00 -1.98 -4.28
C ALA A 30 -6.86 -3.25 -4.37
N GLN A 31 -6.58 -4.11 -5.36
CA GLN A 31 -7.30 -5.37 -5.57
C GLN A 31 -7.20 -6.30 -4.35
N MET A 32 -6.02 -6.38 -3.73
CA MET A 32 -5.80 -7.16 -2.51
C MET A 32 -6.65 -6.64 -1.34
N VAL A 33 -6.73 -5.33 -1.16
CA VAL A 33 -7.55 -4.72 -0.09
C VAL A 33 -9.04 -4.90 -0.38
N GLU A 34 -9.48 -4.66 -1.62
CA GLU A 34 -10.88 -4.78 -2.05
C GLU A 34 -11.39 -6.22 -1.90
N SER A 35 -10.61 -7.21 -2.34
CA SER A 35 -10.98 -8.64 -2.27
C SER A 35 -10.98 -9.22 -0.86
N CYS A 36 -10.40 -8.53 0.11
CA CYS A 36 -10.39 -8.98 1.50
C CYS A 36 -11.81 -8.92 2.10
N GLY A 37 -12.33 -10.04 2.61
CA GLY A 37 -13.67 -10.13 3.21
C GLY A 37 -13.86 -9.45 4.58
N CYS A 38 -12.88 -8.68 5.06
CA CYS A 38 -13.00 -7.93 6.31
C CYS A 38 -13.90 -6.69 6.14
N SER A 39 -14.57 -6.31 7.22
CA SER A 39 -15.46 -5.14 7.24
C SER A 39 -14.69 -3.82 7.34
N SER A 40 -13.61 -3.80 8.11
CA SER A 40 -12.92 -2.56 8.50
C SER A 40 -11.39 -2.69 8.46
N GLY A 41 -10.87 -3.64 7.69
CA GLY A 41 -9.43 -3.94 7.64
C GLY A 41 -9.02 -5.06 8.59
N CYS A 42 -7.90 -5.71 8.28
CA CYS A 42 -7.28 -6.74 9.10
C CYS A 42 -5.76 -6.78 8.85
N PRO A 43 -4.99 -7.49 9.71
CA PRO A 43 -3.54 -7.63 9.54
C PRO A 43 -3.08 -8.13 8.17
N SER A 44 -3.94 -8.86 7.46
CA SER A 44 -3.60 -9.41 6.15
C SER A 44 -3.76 -8.43 4.99
N CYS A 45 -4.58 -7.38 5.11
CA CYS A 45 -4.83 -6.44 3.99
C CYS A 45 -4.29 -5.02 4.25
N VAL A 46 -4.50 -4.48 5.45
CA VAL A 46 -4.07 -3.11 5.80
C VAL A 46 -2.91 -3.08 6.80
N GLY A 47 -2.47 -4.26 7.27
CA GLY A 47 -1.43 -4.38 8.28
C GLY A 47 -1.95 -4.32 9.72
N PRO A 48 -1.04 -4.28 10.72
CA PRO A 48 -1.38 -4.35 12.14
C PRO A 48 -2.26 -3.18 12.59
N LEU A 49 -3.49 -3.49 13.04
CA LEU A 49 -4.48 -2.48 13.43
C LEU A 49 -4.15 -1.76 14.75
N ASN A 50 -3.29 -2.33 15.59
CA ASN A 50 -2.84 -1.70 16.84
C ASN A 50 -1.97 -0.46 16.62
N GLU A 51 -1.43 -0.28 15.41
CA GLU A 51 -0.65 0.91 15.02
C GLU A 51 -1.52 1.98 14.36
N PHE A 52 -2.79 1.67 14.07
CA PHE A 52 -3.73 2.62 13.51
C PHE A 52 -4.28 3.54 14.61
N THR A 53 -4.06 4.85 14.46
CA THR A 53 -4.47 5.88 15.44
C THR A 53 -5.72 6.66 15.02
N GLY A 54 -6.29 6.36 13.86
CA GLY A 54 -7.51 7.00 13.37
C GLY A 54 -8.78 6.44 14.01
N THR A 55 -9.88 7.17 13.89
CA THR A 55 -11.22 6.73 14.31
C THR A 55 -12.07 6.17 13.17
N ASP A 56 -11.58 6.30 11.94
CA ASP A 56 -12.26 5.89 10.70
C ASP A 56 -12.02 4.41 10.37
N ASP A 57 -12.70 3.92 9.33
CA ASP A 57 -12.47 2.61 8.71
C ASP A 57 -11.07 2.56 8.05
N PRO A 58 -10.11 1.80 8.61
CA PRO A 58 -8.79 1.61 8.02
C PRO A 58 -8.84 1.13 6.57
N LYS A 59 -9.75 0.21 6.22
CA LYS A 59 -9.86 -0.34 4.86
C LYS A 59 -10.26 0.74 3.87
N GLY A 60 -11.32 1.49 4.17
CA GLY A 60 -11.78 2.61 3.37
C GLY A 60 -10.72 3.70 3.22
N LEU A 61 -9.99 4.02 4.30
CA LEU A 61 -8.90 4.98 4.25
C LEU A 61 -7.76 4.52 3.34
N THR A 62 -7.33 3.25 3.46
CA THR A 62 -6.28 2.68 2.60
C THR A 62 -6.65 2.76 1.13
N LEU A 63 -7.88 2.37 0.76
CA LEU A 63 -8.35 2.44 -0.63
C LEU A 63 -8.37 3.89 -1.16
N ARG A 64 -8.77 4.84 -0.32
CA ARG A 64 -8.78 6.26 -0.67
C ARG A 64 -7.36 6.79 -0.91
N LEU A 65 -6.40 6.43 -0.06
CA LEU A 65 -4.99 6.82 -0.22
C LEU A 65 -4.39 6.23 -1.50
N ILE A 66 -4.62 4.94 -1.77
CA ILE A 66 -4.16 4.30 -3.01
C ILE A 66 -4.75 5.01 -4.24
N LYS A 67 -6.03 5.39 -4.19
CA LYS A 67 -6.68 6.13 -5.28
C LYS A 67 -6.01 7.49 -5.52
N MET A 68 -5.74 8.26 -4.47
CA MET A 68 -5.04 9.55 -4.58
C MET A 68 -3.66 9.41 -5.23
N ILE A 69 -2.89 8.40 -4.80
CA ILE A 69 -1.54 8.16 -5.35
C ILE A 69 -1.61 7.82 -6.85
N ARG A 70 -2.61 7.06 -7.28
CA ARG A 70 -2.81 6.69 -8.69
C ARG A 70 -3.26 7.87 -9.56
N GLU A 71 -4.00 8.83 -8.99
CA GLU A 71 -4.50 10.02 -9.71
C GLU A 71 -3.45 11.13 -9.84
N GLU A 72 -2.39 11.11 -9.03
CA GLU A 72 -1.27 12.07 -9.06
C GLU A 72 -0.14 11.69 -10.06
N SER A 73 -0.28 10.58 -10.80
CA SER A 73 0.77 10.02 -11.68
C SER A 73 0.47 10.10 -13.17
#